data_AF-A0A3D5ATX9-F1
#
_entry.id   AF-A0A3D5ATX9-F1
#
_cell.length_a   1.000
_cell.length_b   1.000
_cell.length_c   1.000
_cell.angle_alpha   90.00
_cell.angle_beta   90.00
_cell.angle_gamma   90.00
#
_symmetry.space_group_name_H-M   'P 1'
#
loop_
_entity.id
_entity.type
_entity.pdbx_description
1 polymer ?
#
loop_
_entity_poly.entity_id
_entity_poly.type
_entity_poly.pdbx_seq_one_letter_code
_entity_poly.pdbx_strand_id
1 'polypeptide(L)'
;MYKINNVEDYIHLAEQCLFEIDDLIACAEDEGDGESEFIAIMPALRTIEAGLKTIQSEIRAGTHVIARDEPLPFMAAVTDNRNRLPIAITGMLDALNVAHKNGFAEA
;
A
#
# COMPACT_ATOMS: atom_id res chain seq x y z
N MET A 1 -2.30 15.60 0.48
CA MET A 1 -1.31 14.83 -0.30
C MET A 1 -0.22 14.41 0.68
N TYR A 2 -0.01 13.11 0.87
CA TYR A 2 1.00 12.61 1.79
C TYR A 2 2.40 13.01 1.29
N LYS A 3 3.27 13.47 2.19
CA LYS A 3 4.64 13.88 1.86
C LYS A 3 5.60 13.04 2.69
N ILE A 4 6.57 12.41 2.02
CA ILE A 4 7.58 11.55 2.64
C ILE A 4 8.93 12.26 2.45
N ASN A 5 9.51 12.73 3.55
CA ASN A 5 10.74 13.54 3.52
C ASN A 5 11.97 12.72 3.97
N ASN A 6 11.76 11.59 4.62
CA ASN A 6 12.83 10.76 5.17
C ASN A 6 12.39 9.29 5.31
N VAL A 7 13.31 8.46 5.78
CA VAL A 7 13.09 7.02 6.01
C VAL A 7 12.02 6.77 7.07
N GLU A 8 11.97 7.56 8.14
CA GLU A 8 10.98 7.39 9.21
C GLU A 8 9.57 7.64 8.69
N ASP A 9 9.35 8.71 7.92
CA ASP A 9 8.08 9.00 7.24
C ASP A 9 7.66 7.82 6.34
N TYR A 10 8.61 7.22 5.64
CA TYR A 10 8.35 6.08 4.76
C TYR A 10 7.91 4.84 5.53
N ILE A 11 8.62 4.51 6.62
CA ILE A 11 8.30 3.39 7.49
C ILE A 11 6.90 3.57 8.08
N HIS A 12 6.62 4.74 8.66
CA HIS A 12 5.32 5.04 9.24
C HIS A 12 4.20 4.94 8.21
N LEU A 13 4.40 5.46 6.99
CA LEU A 13 3.38 5.39 5.95
C LEU A 13 3.16 3.95 5.46
N ALA A 14 4.22 3.14 5.35
CA ALA A 14 4.09 1.72 5.01
C ALA A 14 3.30 0.94 6.07
N GLU A 15 3.53 1.24 7.35
CA GLU A 15 2.76 0.68 8.47
C GLU A 15 1.30 1.12 8.44
N GLN A 16 1.04 2.40 8.21
CA GLN A 16 -0.31 2.93 8.06
C GLN A 16 -1.03 2.29 6.87
N CYS A 17 -0.38 2.14 5.71
CA CYS A 17 -0.97 1.47 4.55
C CYS A 17 -1.35 0.03 4.88
N LEU A 18 -0.50 -0.71 5.60
CA LEU A 18 -0.78 -2.10 5.94
C LEU A 18 -1.98 -2.19 6.89
N PHE A 19 -2.02 -1.33 7.91
CA PHE A 19 -3.14 -1.28 8.85
C PHE A 19 -4.47 -1.03 8.13
N GLU A 20 -4.54 -0.04 7.25
CA GLU A 20 -5.78 0.32 6.54
C GLU A 20 -6.22 -0.76 5.55
N ILE A 21 -5.26 -1.49 4.96
CA ILE A 21 -5.56 -2.64 4.08
C ILE A 21 -6.05 -3.84 4.90
N ASP A 22 -5.43 -4.14 6.03
CA ASP A 22 -5.87 -5.19 6.94
C ASP A 22 -7.29 -4.90 7.48
N ASP A 23 -7.58 -3.64 7.82
CA ASP A 23 -8.90 -3.19 8.28
C ASP A 23 -9.96 -3.31 7.16
N LEU A 24 -9.62 -2.85 5.95
CA LEU A 24 -10.53 -2.97 4.79
C LEU A 24 -10.83 -4.44 4.44
N ILE A 25 -9.83 -5.32 4.55
CA ILE A 25 -10.02 -6.76 4.38
C ILE A 25 -10.96 -7.31 5.46
N ALA A 26 -10.75 -6.94 6.73
CA ALA A 26 -11.58 -7.42 7.83
C ALA A 26 -13.04 -6.96 7.66
N CYS A 27 -13.27 -5.71 7.26
CA CYS A 27 -14.61 -5.22 6.91
C CYS A 27 -15.24 -6.02 5.76
N ALA A 28 -14.47 -6.26 4.69
CA ALA A 28 -14.93 -7.03 3.54
C ALA A 28 -15.28 -8.49 3.89
N GLU A 29 -14.57 -9.08 4.85
CA GLU A 29 -14.81 -10.45 5.33
C GLU A 29 -16.00 -10.54 6.29
N ASP A 30 -16.22 -9.52 7.13
CA ASP A 30 -17.36 -9.46 8.07
C ASP A 30 -18.71 -9.20 7.38
N GLU A 31 -18.71 -8.42 6.29
CA GLU A 31 -19.91 -8.17 5.46
C GLU A 31 -20.31 -9.37 4.56
N GLY A 32 -19.59 -10.48 4.63
CA GLY A 32 -19.58 -11.59 3.67
C GLY A 32 -20.79 -12.54 3.69
N ASP A 33 -22.01 -12.04 3.47
CA ASP A 33 -23.19 -12.90 3.18
C ASP A 33 -23.96 -12.52 1.89
N GLY A 34 -23.38 -11.70 1.00
CA GLY A 34 -24.01 -11.39 -0.29
C GLY A 34 -23.03 -10.82 -1.31
N GLU A 35 -23.32 -11.03 -2.60
CA GLU A 35 -22.57 -10.54 -3.78
C GLU A 35 -22.28 -9.03 -3.71
N SER A 36 -21.24 -8.66 -2.96
CA SER A 36 -20.85 -7.28 -2.74
C SER A 36 -19.61 -6.96 -3.57
N GLU A 37 -19.46 -5.69 -3.96
CA GLU A 37 -18.28 -5.14 -4.63
C GLU A 37 -16.97 -5.47 -3.89
N PHE A 38 -17.07 -5.78 -2.58
CA PHE A 38 -16.00 -6.30 -1.73
C PHE A 38 -15.40 -7.63 -2.22
N ILE A 39 -16.21 -8.61 -2.63
CA ILE A 39 -15.71 -9.91 -3.12
C ILE A 39 -14.85 -9.70 -4.39
N ALA A 40 -15.24 -8.75 -5.23
CA ALA A 40 -14.55 -8.48 -6.49
C ALA A 40 -13.18 -7.80 -6.29
N ILE A 41 -12.98 -7.05 -5.19
CA ILE A 41 -11.71 -6.36 -4.90
C ILE A 41 -10.79 -7.16 -3.97
N MET A 42 -11.31 -8.15 -3.24
CA MET A 42 -10.53 -8.98 -2.31
C MET A 42 -9.20 -9.52 -2.87
N PRO A 43 -9.12 -10.05 -4.11
CA PRO A 43 -7.84 -10.49 -4.68
C PRO A 43 -6.80 -9.37 -4.79
N ALA A 44 -7.24 -8.15 -5.09
CA ALA A 44 -6.38 -6.97 -5.16
C ALA A 44 -5.93 -6.54 -3.76
N LEU A 45 -6.84 -6.55 -2.78
CA LEU A 45 -6.50 -6.24 -1.37
C LEU A 45 -5.45 -7.19 -0.83
N ARG A 46 -5.60 -8.50 -1.04
CA ARG A 46 -4.60 -9.51 -0.64
C ARG A 46 -3.25 -9.33 -1.34
N THR A 47 -3.26 -8.89 -2.60
CA THR A 47 -2.02 -8.59 -3.34
C THR A 47 -1.28 -7.40 -2.72
N ILE A 48 -2.01 -6.34 -2.38
CA ILE A 48 -1.47 -5.13 -1.75
C ILE A 48 -0.94 -5.46 -0.34
N GLU A 49 -1.72 -6.19 0.46
CA GLU A 49 -1.37 -6.66 1.79
C GLU A 49 -0.05 -7.45 1.78
N ALA A 50 0.06 -8.46 0.91
CA ALA A 50 1.27 -9.26 0.78
C ALA A 50 2.49 -8.41 0.42
N GLY A 51 2.31 -7.46 -0.51
CA GLY A 51 3.36 -6.54 -0.92
C GLY A 51 3.83 -5.61 0.21
N LEU A 52 2.90 -5.06 0.99
CA LEU A 52 3.21 -4.22 2.15
C LEU A 52 3.91 -5.04 3.26
N LYS A 53 3.48 -6.28 3.50
CA LYS A 53 4.15 -7.20 4.44
C LYS A 53 5.58 -7.52 3.99
N THR A 54 5.83 -7.69 2.69
CA THR A 54 7.19 -7.84 2.15
C THR A 54 8.03 -6.59 2.43
N ILE A 55 7.53 -5.39 2.14
CA ILE A 55 8.23 -4.14 2.44
C ILE A 55 8.59 -4.07 3.94
N GLN A 56 7.64 -4.33 4.83
CA GLN A 56 7.91 -4.29 6.28
C GLN A 56 8.97 -5.31 6.69
N SER A 57 8.93 -6.52 6.12
CA SER A 57 9.94 -7.55 6.39
C SER A 57 11.33 -7.10 5.92
N GLU A 58 11.43 -6.52 4.73
CA GLU A 58 12.70 -6.00 4.19
C GLU A 58 13.22 -4.80 5.01
N ILE A 59 12.34 -3.91 5.47
CA ILE A 59 12.70 -2.79 6.35
C ILE A 59 13.28 -3.32 7.66
N ARG A 60 12.60 -4.30 8.30
CA ARG A 60 13.07 -4.92 9.55
C ARG A 60 14.38 -5.67 9.38
N ALA A 61 14.61 -6.26 8.21
CA ALA A 61 15.87 -6.93 7.86
C ALA A 61 16.99 -5.97 7.45
N GLY A 62 16.69 -4.67 7.26
CA GLY A 62 17.65 -3.68 6.75
C GLY A 62 18.02 -3.91 5.27
N THR A 63 17.18 -4.63 4.51
CA THR A 63 17.42 -4.97 3.10
C THR A 63 16.53 -4.20 2.13
N HIS A 64 15.58 -3.41 2.63
CA HIS A 64 14.71 -2.61 1.77
C HIS A 64 15.49 -1.46 1.10
N VAL A 65 15.35 -1.35 -0.21
CA VAL A 65 16.00 -0.31 -1.02
C VAL A 65 14.95 0.63 -1.57
N ILE A 66 15.18 1.93 -1.36
CA ILE A 66 14.39 3.05 -1.90
C ILE A 66 15.18 3.67 -3.06
N ALA A 67 14.50 4.43 -3.93
CA ALA A 67 15.04 5.02 -5.15
C ALA A 67 15.46 3.96 -6.18
N ARG A 68 14.56 3.00 -6.44
CA ARG A 68 14.81 1.87 -7.35
C ARG A 68 14.50 2.13 -8.82
N ASP A 69 13.98 3.32 -9.17
CA ASP A 69 13.44 3.66 -10.50
C ASP A 69 12.35 2.67 -11.01
N GLU A 70 11.84 1.83 -10.11
CA GLU A 70 10.82 0.81 -10.38
C GLU A 70 9.65 1.01 -9.42
N PRO A 71 8.39 0.84 -9.88
CA PRO A 71 7.25 0.92 -8.98
C PRO A 71 7.24 -0.24 -7.99
N LEU A 72 6.53 -0.06 -6.87
CA LEU A 72 6.28 -1.15 -5.94
C LEU A 72 5.57 -2.32 -6.65
N PRO A 73 5.93 -3.58 -6.37
CA PRO A 73 5.44 -4.74 -7.13
C PRO A 73 3.92 -4.90 -7.17
N PHE A 74 3.21 -4.35 -6.18
CA PHE A 74 1.75 -4.42 -6.07
C PHE A 74 1.01 -3.24 -6.72
N MET A 75 1.70 -2.26 -7.31
CA MET A 75 1.05 -1.06 -7.86
C MET A 75 0.15 -1.33 -9.06
N ALA A 76 0.35 -2.44 -9.77
CA ALA A 76 -0.59 -2.89 -10.79
C ALA A 76 -1.98 -3.13 -10.19
N ALA A 77 -2.06 -3.86 -9.07
CA ALA A 77 -3.33 -4.12 -8.38
C ALA A 77 -4.01 -2.82 -7.89
N VAL A 78 -3.23 -1.85 -7.42
CA VAL A 78 -3.73 -0.52 -7.01
C VAL A 78 -4.31 0.23 -8.20
N THR A 79 -3.62 0.21 -9.34
CA THR A 79 -4.03 0.95 -10.55
C THR A 79 -5.29 0.35 -11.15
N ASP A 80 -5.33 -0.97 -11.29
CA ASP A 80 -6.46 -1.70 -11.88
C ASP A 80 -7.75 -1.58 -11.05
N ASN A 81 -7.62 -1.34 -9.74
CA ASN A 81 -8.73 -1.24 -8.81
C ASN A 81 -8.92 0.17 -8.23
N ARG A 82 -8.28 1.20 -8.81
CA ARG A 82 -8.24 2.57 -8.25
C ARG A 82 -9.63 3.15 -7.95
N ASN A 83 -10.61 2.88 -8.80
CA ASN A 83 -11.98 3.39 -8.63
C ASN A 83 -12.80 2.62 -7.57
N ARG A 84 -12.30 1.48 -7.10
CA ARG A 84 -12.95 0.64 -6.08
C ARG A 84 -12.27 0.74 -4.72
N LEU A 85 -11.01 1.18 -4.69
CA LEU A 85 -10.27 1.42 -3.46
C LEU A 85 -10.69 2.76 -2.82
N PRO A 86 -10.73 2.85 -1.47
CA PRO A 86 -10.90 4.12 -0.79
C PRO A 86 -9.84 5.16 -1.20
N ILE A 87 -10.26 6.40 -1.45
CA ILE A 87 -9.38 7.49 -1.91
C ILE A 87 -8.22 7.73 -0.94
N ALA A 88 -8.49 7.67 0.36
CA ALA A 88 -7.46 7.83 1.40
C ALA A 88 -6.32 6.80 1.24
N ILE A 89 -6.68 5.52 1.06
CA ILE A 89 -5.72 4.42 0.85
C ILE A 89 -4.93 4.63 -0.43
N THR A 90 -5.58 4.92 -1.55
CA THR A 90 -4.88 5.15 -2.83
C THR A 90 -3.88 6.30 -2.75
N GLY A 91 -4.22 7.37 -2.02
CA GLY A 91 -3.31 8.50 -1.81
C GLY A 91 -2.05 8.14 -1.01
N MET A 92 -2.17 7.24 -0.03
CA MET A 92 -1.02 6.74 0.74
C MET A 92 -0.13 5.82 -0.10
N LEU A 93 -0.74 4.87 -0.83
CA LEU A 93 -0.03 3.93 -1.69
C LEU A 93 0.72 4.65 -2.82
N ASP A 94 0.12 5.70 -3.39
CA ASP A 94 0.76 6.53 -4.39
C ASP A 94 1.98 7.28 -3.82
N ALA A 95 1.86 7.87 -2.64
CA ALA A 95 2.97 8.56 -1.99
C ALA A 95 4.11 7.60 -1.62
N LEU A 96 3.76 6.41 -1.10
CA LEU A 96 4.72 5.36 -0.80
C LEU A 96 5.46 4.91 -2.07
N ASN A 97 4.73 4.70 -3.16
CA ASN A 97 5.32 4.33 -4.45
C ASN A 97 6.20 5.45 -5.04
N VAL A 98 5.79 6.72 -4.93
CA VAL A 98 6.61 7.85 -5.38
C VAL A 98 7.94 7.89 -4.63
N ALA A 99 7.91 7.75 -3.30
CA ALA A 99 9.16 7.71 -2.52
C ALA A 99 9.99 6.48 -2.86
N HIS A 100 9.38 5.30 -3.01
CA HIS A 100 10.07 4.08 -3.41
C HIS A 100 10.81 4.24 -4.75
N LYS A 101 10.15 4.86 -5.74
CA LYS A 101 10.72 5.11 -7.06
C LYS A 101 11.82 6.15 -7.06
N ASN A 102 11.57 7.29 -6.43
CA ASN A 102 12.32 8.52 -6.66
C ASN A 102 13.22 8.92 -5.48
N GLY A 103 13.11 8.25 -4.34
CA GLY A 103 13.68 8.73 -3.08
C GLY A 103 12.80 9.79 -2.42
N PHE A 104 13.33 10.43 -1.38
CA PHE A 104 12.61 11.47 -0.65
C PHE A 104 12.73 12.80 -1.37
N ALA A 105 11.68 13.61 -1.30
CA ALA A 105 11.80 15.00 -1.73
C ALA A 105 12.85 15.67 -0.83
N GLU A 106 13.96 16.16 -1.42
CA GLU A 106 14.95 16.95 -0.68
C GLU A 106 14.25 18.06 0.11
N ALA A 107 14.61 18.18 1.39
CA ALA A 107 14.07 19.20 2.30
C ALA A 107 14.66 20.58 1.98
#